data_AF-A0A971V330-F1
#
_entry.id   AF-A0A971V330-F1
#
_cell.length_a   1.000
_cell.length_b   1.000
_cell.length_c   1.000
_cell.angle_alpha   90.00
_cell.angle_beta   90.00
_cell.angle_gamma   90.00
#
_symmetry.space_group_name_H-M   'P 1'
#
loop_
_entity.id
_entity.type
_entity.pdbx_description
1 polymer ?
#
loop_
_entity_poly.entity_id
_entity_poly.type
_entity_poly.pdbx_seq_one_letter_code
_entity_poly.pdbx_strand_id
1 'polypeptide(L)'
;TYTETFIKAYSAATGKIDSQTGKPEKRWRIITDDGNYRYFTPENLQTSLLRQNLRDVLIKEKWKRNNVGATIFQLGYGKTRYRGLAANRLWAYSRGGWINFRRILKYVMQASKRSLSSQKELYLSIKKWICFENNVNEIINNYLNKSHLKYLIFSTY
;
A
#
# COMPACT_ATOMS: atom_id res chain seq x y z
N THR A 1 -19.58 18.99 -20.98
CA THR A 1 -20.32 17.80 -20.49
C THR A 1 -21.51 18.24 -19.66
N TYR A 2 -22.64 17.53 -19.61
CA TYR A 2 -23.89 17.93 -18.89
C TYR A 2 -23.69 18.49 -17.46
N THR A 3 -22.62 18.06 -16.79
CA THR A 3 -22.16 18.54 -15.48
C THR A 3 -21.72 20.01 -15.46
N GLU A 4 -21.05 20.50 -16.50
CA GLU A 4 -20.55 21.89 -16.58
C GLU A 4 -21.70 22.88 -16.83
N THR A 5 -22.64 22.51 -17.68
CA THR A 5 -23.90 23.24 -17.90
C THR A 5 -24.71 23.34 -16.60
N PHE A 6 -24.71 22.28 -15.80
CA PHE A 6 -25.42 22.24 -14.52
C PHE A 6 -24.73 23.12 -13.44
N ILE A 7 -23.40 23.08 -13.36
CA ILE A 7 -22.62 23.94 -12.46
C ILE A 7 -22.79 25.42 -12.82
N LYS A 8 -22.77 25.76 -14.12
CA LYS A 8 -22.99 27.13 -14.59
C LYS A 8 -24.40 27.64 -14.25
N ALA A 9 -25.43 26.79 -14.41
CA ALA A 9 -26.80 27.10 -14.00
C ALA A 9 -26.94 27.27 -12.48
N TYR A 10 -26.23 26.46 -11.69
CA TYR A 10 -26.20 26.55 -10.23
C TYR A 10 -25.58 27.86 -9.72
N SER A 11 -24.45 28.28 -10.30
CA SER A 11 -23.81 29.57 -9.98
C SER A 11 -24.68 30.77 -10.35
N ALA A 12 -25.48 30.68 -11.41
CA ALA A 12 -26.43 31.73 -11.79
C ALA A 12 -27.67 31.77 -10.87
N ALA A 13 -28.12 30.62 -10.37
CA ALA A 13 -29.28 30.52 -9.48
C ALA A 13 -28.97 30.93 -8.03
N THR A 14 -27.71 30.88 -7.60
CA THR A 14 -27.30 31.22 -6.24
C THR A 14 -27.36 32.72 -5.92
N GLY A 15 -27.57 33.59 -6.92
CA GLY A 15 -27.66 35.05 -6.75
C GLY A 15 -29.07 35.63 -6.53
N LYS A 16 -30.14 34.83 -6.53
CA LYS A 16 -31.52 35.36 -6.38
C LYS A 16 -32.04 35.19 -4.96
N ILE A 17 -32.47 36.31 -4.36
CA ILE A 17 -33.13 36.39 -3.05
C ILE A 17 -34.65 36.36 -3.29
N ASP A 18 -35.37 35.58 -2.50
CA ASP A 18 -36.83 35.52 -2.55
C ASP A 18 -37.42 36.81 -1.96
N SER A 19 -38.20 37.53 -2.78
CA SER A 19 -38.79 38.82 -2.44
C SER A 19 -39.86 38.76 -1.34
N GLN A 20 -40.36 37.56 -0.98
CA GLN A 20 -41.43 37.43 0.02
C GLN A 20 -40.94 37.13 1.45
N THR A 21 -39.80 36.44 1.63
CA THR A 21 -39.38 35.93 2.96
C THR A 21 -38.02 36.46 3.44
N GLY A 22 -37.27 37.17 2.60
CA GLY A 22 -35.95 37.72 2.96
C GLY A 22 -34.90 36.65 3.31
N LYS A 23 -35.20 35.36 3.06
CA LYS A 23 -34.34 34.21 3.33
C LYS A 23 -34.16 33.42 2.03
N PRO A 24 -32.99 32.78 1.80
CA PRO A 24 -32.75 32.03 0.58
C PRO A 24 -33.54 30.71 0.60
N GLU A 25 -34.74 30.67 0.02
CA GLU A 25 -35.44 29.42 -0.31
C GLU A 25 -34.79 28.76 -1.54
N LYS A 26 -33.63 28.14 -1.32
CA LYS A 26 -32.88 27.47 -2.40
C LYS A 26 -33.26 25.99 -2.50
N ARG A 27 -34.52 25.71 -2.84
CA ARG A 27 -34.95 24.36 -3.25
C ARG A 27 -35.23 24.35 -4.74
N TRP A 28 -34.56 23.48 -5.47
CA TRP A 28 -34.78 23.31 -6.91
C TRP A 28 -35.46 21.98 -7.17
N ARG A 29 -36.23 21.90 -8.26
CA ARG A 29 -36.92 20.69 -8.68
C ARG A 29 -36.42 20.21 -10.03
N ILE A 30 -36.31 18.90 -10.18
CA ILE A 30 -36.15 18.22 -11.47
C ILE A 30 -37.34 17.28 -11.68
N ILE A 31 -37.77 17.16 -12.93
CA ILE A 31 -38.69 16.12 -13.35
C ILE A 31 -37.83 14.90 -13.65
N THR A 32 -38.14 13.79 -13.00
CA THR A 32 -37.46 12.50 -13.22
C THR A 32 -38.06 11.84 -14.46
N ASP A 33 -37.37 10.88 -15.07
CA ASP A 33 -37.88 10.14 -16.24
C ASP A 33 -39.25 9.47 -15.97
N ASP A 34 -39.54 9.16 -14.71
CA ASP A 34 -40.82 8.64 -14.22
C ASP A 34 -41.95 9.70 -14.13
N GLY A 35 -41.72 10.93 -14.59
CA GLY A 35 -42.63 12.07 -14.48
C GLY A 35 -42.76 12.68 -13.07
N ASN A 36 -42.12 12.08 -12.07
CA ASN A 36 -42.18 12.53 -10.68
C ASN A 36 -41.23 13.71 -10.39
N TYR A 37 -41.69 14.64 -9.55
CA TYR A 37 -40.86 15.75 -9.07
C TYR A 37 -39.91 15.29 -7.96
N ARG A 38 -38.63 15.63 -8.10
CA ARG A 38 -37.65 15.52 -7.01
C ARG A 38 -37.10 16.89 -6.67
N TYR A 39 -37.19 17.22 -5.40
CA TYR A 39 -36.65 18.45 -4.84
C TYR A 39 -35.25 18.21 -4.28
N PHE A 40 -34.34 19.15 -4.48
CA PHE A 40 -33.00 19.11 -3.93
C PHE A 40 -32.54 20.47 -3.44
N THR A 41 -31.64 20.43 -2.48
CA THR A 41 -31.04 21.57 -1.80
C THR A 41 -29.54 21.66 -2.12
N PRO A 42 -28.86 22.78 -1.82
CA PRO A 42 -27.40 22.88 -1.98
C PRO A 42 -26.63 21.78 -1.22
N GLU A 43 -27.11 21.40 -0.03
CA GLU A 43 -26.47 20.35 0.79
C GLU A 43 -26.57 18.99 0.12
N ASN A 44 -27.69 18.71 -0.57
CA ASN A 44 -27.88 17.49 -1.34
C ASN A 44 -26.90 17.41 -2.52
N LEU A 45 -26.59 18.55 -3.16
CA LEU A 45 -25.58 18.63 -4.21
C LEU A 45 -24.18 18.37 -3.68
N GLN A 46 -23.77 19.03 -2.60
CA GLN A 46 -22.47 18.79 -1.98
C GLN A 46 -22.31 17.32 -1.54
N THR A 47 -23.35 16.75 -0.96
CA THR A 47 -23.35 15.34 -0.56
C THR A 47 -23.25 14.41 -1.78
N SER A 48 -23.91 14.74 -2.89
CA SER A 48 -23.82 13.98 -4.13
C SER A 48 -22.41 14.03 -4.73
N LEU A 49 -21.81 15.22 -4.78
CA LEU A 49 -20.44 15.41 -5.26
C LEU A 49 -19.43 14.65 -4.40
N LEU A 50 -19.59 14.70 -3.07
CA LEU A 50 -18.78 13.91 -2.14
C LEU A 50 -18.92 12.41 -2.40
N ARG A 51 -20.15 11.92 -2.60
CA ARG A 51 -20.40 10.51 -2.94
C ARG A 51 -19.77 10.12 -4.29
N GLN A 52 -19.72 11.03 -5.25
CA GLN A 52 -19.06 10.79 -6.54
C GLN A 52 -17.55 10.68 -6.35
N ASN A 53 -16.93 11.65 -5.67
CA ASN A 53 -15.51 11.61 -5.31
C ASN A 53 -15.14 10.32 -4.54
N LEU A 54 -16.02 9.85 -3.65
CA LEU A 54 -15.84 8.59 -2.92
C LEU A 54 -16.01 7.33 -3.78
N ARG A 55 -16.79 7.39 -4.87
CA ARG A 55 -16.91 6.29 -5.84
C ARG A 55 -15.68 6.19 -6.74
N ASP A 56 -15.07 7.32 -7.06
CA ASP A 56 -13.92 7.43 -7.96
C ASP A 56 -12.58 7.06 -7.29
N VAL A 57 -12.60 6.75 -5.99
CA VAL A 57 -11.44 6.21 -5.26
C VAL A 57 -11.01 4.87 -5.85
N LEU A 58 -9.69 4.73 -6.08
CA LEU A 58 -9.07 3.51 -6.59
C LEU A 58 -9.50 2.27 -5.80
N ILE A 59 -9.82 1.18 -6.51
CA ILE A 59 -10.33 -0.07 -5.91
C ILE A 59 -9.38 -0.63 -4.83
N LYS A 60 -8.07 -0.47 -5.00
CA LYS A 60 -7.03 -0.88 -4.05
C LYS A 60 -7.13 -0.13 -2.72
N GLU A 61 -7.49 1.15 -2.75
CA GLU A 61 -7.70 1.96 -1.54
C GLU A 61 -9.06 1.66 -0.90
N LYS A 62 -10.09 1.42 -1.72
CA LYS A 62 -11.40 0.96 -1.26
C LYS A 62 -11.31 -0.36 -0.48
N TRP A 63 -10.50 -1.31 -0.94
CA TRP A 63 -10.25 -2.59 -0.24
C TRP A 63 -9.51 -2.44 1.09
N LYS A 64 -8.60 -1.46 1.21
CA LYS A 64 -7.95 -1.12 2.49
C LYS A 64 -8.96 -0.55 3.49
N ARG A 65 -9.79 0.40 3.05
CA ARG A 65 -10.82 1.05 3.89
C ARG A 65 -11.90 0.07 4.34
N ASN A 66 -12.35 -0.84 3.47
CA ASN A 66 -13.42 -1.78 3.82
C ASN A 66 -13.00 -2.75 4.94
N ASN A 67 -11.74 -3.20 4.96
CA ASN A 67 -11.24 -4.06 6.05
C ASN A 67 -11.10 -3.32 7.39
N VAL A 68 -10.57 -2.10 7.36
CA VAL A 68 -10.39 -1.29 8.58
C VAL A 68 -11.74 -0.81 9.11
N GLY A 69 -12.60 -0.28 8.24
CA GLY A 69 -13.94 0.19 8.58
C GLY A 69 -14.85 -0.92 9.10
N ALA A 70 -14.82 -2.12 8.52
CA ALA A 70 -15.57 -3.26 9.04
C ALA A 70 -15.09 -3.66 10.45
N THR A 71 -13.77 -3.66 10.68
CA THR A 71 -13.19 -4.01 11.99
C THR A 71 -13.52 -2.96 13.05
N ILE A 72 -13.42 -1.66 12.71
CA ILE A 72 -13.79 -0.56 13.61
C ILE A 72 -15.30 -0.53 13.85
N PHE A 73 -16.11 -0.78 12.83
CA PHE A 73 -17.57 -0.84 12.95
C PHE A 73 -18.03 -2.00 13.85
N GLN A 74 -17.38 -3.16 13.73
CA GLN A 74 -17.63 -4.32 14.61
C GLN A 74 -17.12 -4.12 16.04
N LEU A 75 -16.08 -3.31 16.25
CA LEU A 75 -15.59 -2.95 17.59
C LEU A 75 -16.43 -1.86 18.27
N GLY A 76 -16.91 -0.87 17.50
CA GLY A 76 -17.61 0.30 18.02
C GLY A 76 -19.12 0.14 18.20
N TYR A 77 -19.78 -0.69 17.39
CA TYR A 77 -21.22 -0.91 17.49
C TYR A 77 -21.52 -2.28 18.09
N GLY A 78 -21.95 -2.31 19.36
CA GLY A 78 -22.49 -3.48 20.05
C GLY A 78 -23.81 -4.04 19.47
N LYS A 79 -24.17 -3.67 18.24
CA LYS A 79 -25.36 -4.18 17.53
C LYS A 79 -24.95 -5.29 16.60
N THR A 80 -25.07 -6.51 17.09
CA THR A 80 -24.62 -7.69 16.39
C THR A 80 -25.82 -8.58 16.11
N ARG A 81 -26.34 -8.49 14.88
CA ARG A 81 -27.58 -9.17 14.45
C ARG A 81 -27.52 -10.71 14.58
N TYR A 82 -26.32 -11.28 14.51
CA TYR A 82 -26.12 -12.75 14.38
C TYR A 82 -25.17 -13.37 15.42
N ARG A 83 -24.48 -12.57 16.25
CA ARG A 83 -23.50 -13.04 17.24
C ARG A 83 -23.68 -12.24 18.53
N GLY A 84 -23.53 -12.82 19.71
CA GLY A 84 -23.58 -12.06 20.98
C GLY A 84 -22.41 -11.09 21.12
N LEU A 85 -22.54 -10.05 21.96
CA LEU A 85 -21.51 -9.01 22.15
C LEU A 85 -20.11 -9.58 22.43
N ALA A 86 -20.02 -10.60 23.30
CA ALA A 86 -18.78 -11.28 23.64
C ALA A 86 -18.14 -11.98 22.43
N ALA A 87 -18.94 -12.70 21.62
CA ALA A 87 -18.46 -13.42 20.46
C ALA A 87 -17.91 -12.47 19.38
N ASN A 88 -18.50 -11.29 19.21
CA ASN A 88 -17.99 -10.30 18.25
C ASN A 88 -16.71 -9.63 18.73
N ARG A 89 -16.61 -9.32 20.03
CA ARG A 89 -15.36 -8.79 20.61
C ARG A 89 -14.22 -9.80 20.45
N LEU A 90 -14.48 -11.08 20.77
CA LEU A 90 -13.50 -12.14 20.59
C LEU A 90 -13.09 -12.26 19.12
N TRP A 91 -14.05 -12.30 18.20
CA TRP A 91 -13.78 -12.36 16.76
C TRP A 91 -12.94 -11.17 16.29
N ALA A 92 -13.25 -9.95 16.74
CA ALA A 92 -12.52 -8.75 16.36
C ALA A 92 -11.08 -8.75 16.90
N TYR A 93 -10.89 -9.15 18.16
CA TYR A 93 -9.55 -9.30 18.74
C TYR A 93 -8.74 -10.40 18.04
N SER A 94 -9.33 -11.57 17.78
CA SER A 94 -8.67 -12.65 17.05
C SER A 94 -8.30 -12.22 15.63
N ARG A 95 -9.20 -11.51 14.93
CA ARG A 95 -8.97 -10.99 13.58
C ARG A 95 -7.83 -9.97 13.57
N GLY A 96 -7.84 -9.02 14.50
CA GLY A 96 -6.78 -8.02 14.66
C GLY A 96 -5.43 -8.65 15.03
N GLY A 97 -5.43 -9.56 16.00
CA GLY A 97 -4.26 -10.33 16.42
C GLY A 97 -3.64 -11.11 15.28
N TRP A 98 -4.44 -11.83 14.48
CA TRP A 98 -3.94 -12.58 13.33
C TRP A 98 -3.27 -11.72 12.27
N ILE A 99 -3.85 -10.55 11.96
CA ILE A 99 -3.27 -9.62 10.98
C ILE A 99 -1.92 -9.10 11.49
N ASN A 100 -1.82 -8.74 12.77
CA ASN A 100 -0.57 -8.30 13.39
C ASN A 100 0.47 -9.40 13.43
N PHE A 101 0.09 -10.61 13.83
CA PHE A 101 0.96 -11.79 13.82
C PHE A 101 1.53 -12.06 12.42
N ARG A 102 0.68 -12.06 11.39
CA ARG A 102 1.13 -12.27 10.00
C ARG A 102 2.12 -11.20 9.53
N ARG A 103 1.96 -9.95 9.98
CA ARG A 103 2.92 -8.86 9.67
C ARG A 103 4.27 -9.09 10.33
N ILE A 104 4.29 -9.44 11.61
CA ILE A 104 5.50 -9.77 12.35
C ILE A 104 6.19 -10.98 11.72
N LEU A 105 5.46 -12.05 11.43
CA LEU A 105 5.99 -13.24 10.79
C LEU A 105 6.63 -12.92 9.44
N LYS A 106 5.95 -12.14 8.58
CA LYS A 106 6.50 -11.72 7.29
C LYS A 106 7.79 -10.90 7.45
N TYR A 107 7.83 -10.00 8.43
CA TYR A 107 9.02 -9.21 8.74
C TYR A 107 10.19 -10.10 9.18
N VAL A 108 9.95 -11.00 10.14
CA VAL A 108 10.96 -11.96 10.63
C VAL A 108 11.47 -12.83 9.49
N MET A 109 10.58 -13.43 8.69
CA MET A 109 10.98 -14.24 7.53
C MET A 109 11.81 -13.45 6.52
N GLN A 110 11.47 -12.18 6.28
CA GLN A 110 12.24 -11.33 5.37
C GLN A 110 13.62 -10.99 5.94
N ALA A 111 13.71 -10.71 7.24
CA ALA A 111 14.98 -10.47 7.93
C ALA A 111 15.87 -11.73 7.89
N SER A 112 15.30 -12.91 8.17
CA SER A 112 16.02 -14.19 8.09
C SER A 112 16.49 -14.53 6.67
N LYS A 113 15.70 -14.20 5.63
CA LYS A 113 16.13 -14.37 4.24
C LYS A 113 17.32 -13.50 3.89
N ARG A 114 17.31 -12.23 4.35
CA ARG A 114 18.41 -11.28 4.12
C ARG A 114 19.69 -11.74 4.84
N SER A 115 19.60 -12.20 6.07
CA SER A 115 20.78 -12.70 6.79
C SER A 115 21.39 -13.92 6.11
N LEU A 116 20.56 -14.86 5.65
CA LEU A 116 21.02 -16.06 4.95
C LEU A 116 21.65 -15.73 3.58
N SER A 117 21.09 -14.77 2.82
CA SER A 117 21.72 -14.33 1.57
C SER A 117 23.08 -13.68 1.82
N SER A 118 23.19 -12.81 2.84
CA SER A 118 24.46 -12.17 3.18
C SER A 118 25.54 -13.18 3.59
N GLN A 119 25.17 -14.22 4.34
CA GLN A 119 26.11 -15.30 4.70
C GLN A 119 26.61 -16.08 3.48
N LYS A 120 25.74 -16.38 2.51
CA LYS A 120 26.13 -17.07 1.27
C LYS A 120 27.09 -16.23 0.42
N GLU A 121 26.84 -14.93 0.29
CA GLU A 121 27.72 -14.01 -0.44
C GLU A 121 29.10 -13.88 0.21
N LEU A 122 29.15 -13.81 1.55
CA LEU A 122 30.41 -13.82 2.28
C LEU A 122 31.20 -15.11 2.07
N TYR A 123 30.54 -16.27 2.14
CA TYR A 123 31.18 -17.56 1.89
C TYR A 123 31.75 -17.66 0.46
N LEU A 124 30.98 -17.23 -0.54
CA LEU A 124 31.43 -17.18 -1.94
C LEU A 124 32.63 -16.25 -2.12
N SER A 125 32.62 -15.09 -1.45
CA SER A 125 33.71 -14.11 -1.52
C SER A 125 34.99 -14.64 -0.88
N ILE A 126 34.89 -15.26 0.30
CA ILE A 126 36.02 -15.90 1.00
C ILE A 126 36.59 -17.04 0.14
N LYS A 127 35.73 -17.90 -0.43
CA LYS A 127 36.17 -19.01 -1.29
C LYS A 127 36.91 -18.52 -2.54
N LYS A 128 36.42 -17.44 -3.17
CA LYS A 128 37.11 -16.80 -4.31
C LYS A 128 38.47 -16.24 -3.91
N TRP A 129 38.56 -15.59 -2.75
CA TRP A 129 39.81 -15.01 -2.25
C TRP A 129 40.86 -16.09 -1.95
N ILE A 130 40.49 -17.17 -1.25
CA ILE A 130 41.38 -18.31 -1.01
C ILE A 130 41.87 -18.91 -2.33
N CYS A 131 40.98 -19.07 -3.31
CA CYS A 131 41.35 -19.61 -4.62
C CYS A 131 42.32 -18.69 -5.37
N PHE A 132 42.12 -17.37 -5.30
CA PHE A 132 43.03 -16.38 -5.86
C PHE A 132 44.41 -16.45 -5.19
N GLU A 133 44.48 -16.47 -3.86
CA GLU A 133 45.75 -16.60 -3.14
C GLU A 133 46.51 -17.87 -3.52
N ASN A 134 45.82 -19.02 -3.57
CA ASN A 134 46.43 -20.28 -3.97
C ASN A 134 47.03 -20.21 -5.39
N ASN A 135 46.31 -19.60 -6.33
CA ASN A 135 46.74 -19.47 -7.72
C ASN A 135 47.95 -18.52 -7.84
N VAL A 136 47.95 -17.39 -7.10
CA VAL A 136 49.10 -16.48 -7.02
C VAL A 136 50.32 -17.18 -6.42
N ASN A 137 50.14 -17.94 -5.33
CA ASN A 137 51.20 -18.70 -4.69
C ASN A 137 51.78 -19.77 -5.63
N GLU A 138 50.93 -20.44 -6.42
CA GLU A 138 51.37 -21.41 -7.42
C GLU A 138 52.21 -20.75 -8.53
N ILE A 139 51.80 -19.58 -9.01
CA ILE A 139 52.56 -18.79 -10.01
C ILE A 139 53.92 -18.37 -9.43
N ILE A 140 53.95 -17.85 -8.19
CA ILE A 140 55.18 -17.45 -7.50
C ILE A 140 56.12 -18.65 -7.34
N ASN A 141 55.61 -19.79 -6.86
CA ASN A 141 56.40 -21.01 -6.69
C ASN A 141 56.97 -21.53 -8.02
N ASN A 142 56.17 -21.51 -9.09
CA ASN A 142 56.65 -21.87 -10.43
C ASN A 142 57.73 -20.93 -10.94
N TYR A 143 57.60 -19.63 -10.70
CA TYR A 143 58.62 -18.65 -11.06
C TYR A 143 59.92 -18.86 -10.27
N LEU A 144 59.82 -19.05 -8.95
CA LEU A 144 60.97 -19.32 -8.08
C LEU A 144 61.70 -20.61 -8.48
N ASN A 145 60.98 -21.71 -8.71
CA ASN A 145 61.56 -22.98 -9.15
C ASN A 145 62.27 -22.86 -10.52
N LYS A 146 61.67 -22.10 -11.47
CA LYS A 146 62.26 -21.87 -12.78
C LYS A 146 63.50 -20.96 -12.71
N SER A 147 63.54 -20.03 -11.77
CA SER A 147 64.71 -19.20 -11.51
C SER A 147 65.85 -19.99 -10.87
N HIS A 148 65.56 -20.88 -9.91
CA HIS A 148 66.55 -21.75 -9.26
C HIS A 148 67.26 -22.69 -10.25
N LEU A 149 66.52 -23.24 -11.22
CA LEU A 149 67.08 -24.06 -12.30
C LEU A 149 68.08 -23.30 -13.18
N LYS A 150 67.95 -21.97 -13.34
CA LYS A 150 68.91 -21.16 -14.11
C LYS A 150 70.22 -20.93 -13.36
N TYR A 151 70.22 -20.85 -12.03
CA TYR A 151 71.43 -20.62 -11.24
C TYR A 151 72.25 -21.90 -10.98
N LEU A 152 71.61 -23.08 -11.01
CA LEU A 152 72.28 -24.38 -10.83
C LEU A 152 73.07 -24.85 -12.07
N ILE A 153 72.83 -24.27 -13.25
CA ILE A 153 73.49 -24.67 -14.51
C ILE A 153 74.89 -24.00 -14.68
N PHE A 154 75.31 -23.10 -13.78
CA PHE A 154 76.55 -22.33 -13.94
C PHE A 154 77.77 -22.81 -13.12
N SER A 155 77.75 -23.99 -12.50
CA SER A 155 78.84 -24.46 -11.63
C SER A 155 79.42 -25.84 -12.01
N THR A 156 79.55 -26.13 -13.31
CA THR A 156 80.32 -27.29 -13.78
C THR A 156 81.07 -26.94 -15.07
N TYR A 157 82.18 -26.22 -14.94
CA TYR A 157 83.28 -26.23 -15.91
C TYR A 157 84.59 -26.09 -15.14
#